data_AF-A0ABD0NX21-F1
#
_entry.id   AF-A0ABD0NX21-F1
#
_cell.length_a   1.000
_cell.length_b   1.000
_cell.length_c   1.000
_cell.angle_alpha   90.00
_cell.angle_beta   90.00
_cell.angle_gamma   90.00
#
_symmetry.space_group_name_H-M   'P 1'
#
loop_
_entity.id
_entity.type
_entity.pdbx_description
1 polymer ?
#
loop_
_entity_poly.entity_id
_entity_poly.type
_entity_poly.pdbx_seq_one_letter_code
_entity_poly.pdbx_strand_id
1 'polypeptide(L)'
;LASVGYEKTCVLFNVGALASQIASEQNLDNDEGLKTAAKFYQLASGAFAHIKDTVLSALNQQPSLDISPETVGTLSQIMLSQAQEVFVLKATADKMKDAIVAKLANQAADYYGDAFKQCQYKENLPK
;
A
#
# COMPACT_ATOMS: atom_id res chain seq x y z
N LEU A 1 6.85 23.78 17.69
CA LEU A 1 6.93 22.30 17.69
C LEU A 1 5.59 21.60 17.98
N ALA A 2 4.54 22.26 18.47
CA ALA A 2 3.24 21.60 18.69
C ALA A 2 2.33 21.71 17.46
N SER A 3 2.27 20.65 16.63
CA SER A 3 1.27 20.52 15.57
C SER A 3 0.48 19.24 15.76
N VAL A 4 -0.81 19.37 16.05
CA VAL A 4 -1.75 18.23 16.09
C VAL A 4 -1.87 17.58 14.70
N GLY A 5 -1.69 18.36 13.63
CA GLY A 5 -1.68 17.83 12.26
C GLY A 5 -0.51 16.87 12.03
N TYR A 6 0.69 17.27 12.45
CA TYR A 6 1.88 16.42 12.36
C TYR A 6 1.69 15.11 13.13
N GLU A 7 1.24 15.18 14.39
CA GLU A 7 1.00 14.00 15.22
C GLU A 7 0.00 13.03 14.56
N LYS A 8 -1.13 13.55 14.06
CA LYS A 8 -2.13 12.74 13.35
C LYS A 8 -1.56 12.07 12.10
N THR A 9 -0.73 12.78 11.33
CA THR A 9 -0.07 12.22 10.16
C THR A 9 0.88 11.08 10.53
N CYS A 10 1.73 11.26 11.55
CA CYS A 10 2.65 10.22 12.01
C CYS A 10 1.91 8.99 12.56
N VAL A 11 0.85 9.20 13.35
CA VAL A 11 0.02 8.11 13.87
C VAL A 11 -0.64 7.34 12.73
N LEU A 12 -1.20 8.03 11.73
CA LEU A 12 -1.80 7.38 10.57
C LEU A 12 -0.77 6.63 9.72
N PHE A 13 0.45 7.15 9.59
CA PHE A 13 1.54 6.46 8.92
C PHE A 13 1.84 5.13 9.62
N ASN A 14 1.94 5.14 10.95
CA ASN A 14 2.17 3.93 11.74
C ASN A 14 1.00 2.93 11.63
N VAL A 15 -0.25 3.40 11.53
CA VAL A 15 -1.41 2.53 11.25
C VAL A 15 -1.26 1.86 9.89
N GLY A 16 -0.85 2.59 8.85
CA GLY A 16 -0.58 2.04 7.53
C GLY A 16 0.55 1.00 7.55
N ALA A 17 1.66 1.32 8.23
CA ALA A 17 2.82 0.42 8.34
C ALA A 17 2.52 -0.86 9.15
N LEU A 18 1.76 -0.76 10.24
CA LEU A 18 1.34 -1.93 11.00
C LEU A 18 0.36 -2.79 10.19
N ALA A 19 -0.58 -2.16 9.49
CA ALA A 19 -1.50 -2.87 8.59
C ALA A 19 -0.73 -3.63 7.50
N SER A 20 0.30 -3.04 6.89
CA SER A 20 1.12 -3.74 5.89
C SER A 20 1.88 -4.93 6.49
N GLN A 21 2.41 -4.80 7.70
CA GLN A 21 3.09 -5.91 8.41
C GLN A 21 2.11 -7.07 8.67
N ILE A 22 0.95 -6.77 9.24
CA ILE A 22 -0.11 -7.78 9.49
C ILE A 22 -0.47 -8.49 8.19
N ALA A 23 -0.66 -7.76 7.09
CA ALA A 23 -0.97 -8.34 5.78
C ALA A 23 0.12 -9.27 5.26
N SER A 24 1.39 -8.87 5.43
CA SER A 24 2.55 -9.66 4.98
C SER A 24 2.80 -10.95 5.76
N GLU A 25 2.36 -11.00 7.03
CA GLU A 25 2.50 -12.17 7.90
C GLU A 25 1.37 -13.19 7.73
N GLN A 26 0.35 -12.90 6.92
CA GLN A 26 -0.76 -13.82 6.70
C GLN A 26 -0.31 -15.08 5.96
N ASN A 27 -0.87 -16.22 6.35
CA ASN A 27 -0.76 -17.45 5.58
C ASN A 27 -1.67 -17.38 4.34
N LEU A 28 -1.08 -17.25 3.15
CA LEU A 28 -1.79 -17.08 1.88
C LEU A 28 -2.31 -18.41 1.28
N ASP A 29 -2.07 -19.55 1.94
CA ASP A 29 -2.59 -20.85 1.53
C ASP A 29 -4.02 -21.13 2.04
N ASN A 30 -4.57 -20.24 2.86
CA ASN A 30 -5.93 -20.35 3.36
C ASN A 30 -6.77 -19.09 3.09
N ASP A 31 -8.10 -19.29 3.02
CA ASP A 31 -9.05 -18.25 2.62
C ASP A 31 -9.08 -17.07 3.60
N GLU A 32 -8.96 -17.35 4.90
CA GLU A 32 -8.98 -16.33 5.94
C GLU A 32 -7.76 -15.42 5.87
N GLY A 33 -6.58 -15.99 5.63
CA GLY A 33 -5.33 -15.27 5.45
C GLY A 33 -5.33 -14.42 4.19
N LEU A 34 -5.81 -14.95 3.06
CA LEU A 34 -6.00 -14.18 1.82
C LEU A 34 -6.97 -13.01 2.03
N LYS A 35 -8.12 -13.24 2.66
CA LYS A 35 -9.10 -12.19 2.96
C LYS A 35 -8.53 -11.11 3.89
N THR A 36 -7.79 -11.54 4.91
CA THR A 36 -7.16 -10.64 5.88
C THR A 36 -6.07 -9.81 5.23
N ALA A 37 -5.17 -10.44 4.45
CA ALA A 37 -4.11 -9.75 3.72
C ALA A 37 -4.68 -8.71 2.77
N ALA A 38 -5.66 -9.07 1.93
CA ALA A 38 -6.30 -8.14 1.00
C ALA A 38 -6.93 -6.93 1.72
N LYS A 39 -7.59 -7.16 2.86
CA LYS A 39 -8.20 -6.09 3.67
C LYS A 39 -7.14 -5.14 4.23
N PHE A 40 -6.08 -5.68 4.82
CA PHE A 40 -5.05 -4.87 5.48
C PHE A 40 -4.14 -4.14 4.49
N TYR A 41 -3.82 -4.74 3.33
CA TYR A 41 -3.13 -4.01 2.25
C TYR A 41 -3.96 -2.84 1.72
N GLN A 42 -5.27 -3.02 1.51
CA GLN A 42 -6.16 -1.91 1.09
C GLN A 42 -6.26 -0.82 2.18
N LEU A 43 -6.32 -1.22 3.46
CA LEU A 43 -6.28 -0.27 4.58
C LEU A 43 -4.98 0.54 4.59
N ALA A 44 -3.83 -0.12 4.45
CA ALA A 44 -2.53 0.54 4.37
C ALA A 44 -2.44 1.48 3.17
N SER A 45 -2.89 1.03 1.99
CA SER A 45 -2.93 1.84 0.78
C SER A 45 -3.75 3.11 0.97
N GLY A 46 -4.95 3.00 1.55
CA GLY A 46 -5.83 4.13 1.84
C GLY A 46 -5.27 5.08 2.90
N ALA A 47 -4.62 4.55 3.94
CA ALA A 47 -3.97 5.36 4.96
C ALA A 47 -2.85 6.23 4.36
N PHE A 48 -1.97 5.63 3.55
CA PHE A 48 -0.89 6.35 2.89
C PHE A 48 -1.40 7.34 1.83
N ALA A 49 -2.45 7.00 1.08
CA ALA A 49 -3.11 7.92 0.15
C ALA A 49 -3.71 9.14 0.88
N HIS A 50 -4.36 8.92 2.03
CA HIS A 50 -4.90 10.01 2.82
C HIS A 50 -3.80 10.95 3.33
N ILE A 51 -2.65 10.40 3.75
CA ILE A 51 -1.50 11.21 4.15
C ILE A 51 -0.99 12.04 2.98
N LYS A 52 -0.84 11.44 1.78
CA LYS A 52 -0.43 12.15 0.56
C LYS A 52 -1.24 13.42 0.34
N ASP A 53 -2.57 13.31 0.47
CA ASP A 53 -3.50 14.38 0.14
C ASP A 53 -3.59 15.45 1.24
N THR A 54 -3.21 15.12 2.47
CA THR A 54 -3.41 16.00 3.65
C THR A 54 -2.13 16.53 4.29
N VAL A 55 -0.97 15.90 4.06
CA VAL A 55 0.27 16.26 4.77
C VAL A 55 0.70 17.71 4.55
N LEU A 56 0.56 18.25 3.33
CA LEU A 56 0.98 19.62 3.03
C LEU A 56 0.09 20.69 3.67
N SER A 57 -1.18 20.37 3.96
CA SER A 57 -2.10 21.28 4.65
C SER A 57 -2.08 21.09 6.17
N ALA A 58 -1.72 19.90 6.64
CA ALA A 58 -1.63 19.57 8.06
C ALA A 58 -0.33 20.07 8.73
N LEU A 59 0.72 20.31 7.93
CA LEU A 59 2.02 20.77 8.42
C LEU A 59 2.30 22.23 8.01
N ASN A 60 2.76 23.04 8.96
CA ASN A 60 3.25 24.40 8.71
C ASN A 60 4.74 24.43 8.29
N GLN A 61 5.35 23.25 8.09
CA GLN A 61 6.75 23.05 7.75
C GLN A 61 6.88 21.92 6.74
N GLN A 62 8.05 21.80 6.12
CA GLN A 62 8.30 20.73 5.16
C GLN A 62 8.26 19.36 5.88
N PRO A 63 7.48 18.39 5.36
CA PRO A 63 7.46 17.04 5.92
C PRO A 63 8.83 16.37 5.83
N SER A 64 9.10 15.45 6.75
CA SER A 64 10.21 14.51 6.63
C SER A 64 10.01 13.58 5.42
N LEU A 65 11.10 12.98 4.94
CA LEU A 65 11.13 12.23 3.69
C LEU A 65 10.13 11.06 3.67
N ASP A 66 9.96 10.40 4.81
CA ASP A 66 9.06 9.26 5.03
C ASP A 66 7.58 9.62 4.84
N ILE A 67 7.14 10.77 5.34
CA ILE A 67 5.74 11.24 5.23
C ILE A 67 5.54 12.22 4.06
N SER A 68 6.57 12.45 3.23
CA SER A 68 6.44 13.28 2.03
C SER A 68 5.39 12.72 1.07
N PRO A 69 4.62 13.56 0.35
CA PRO A 69 3.57 13.11 -0.57
C PRO A 69 4.05 12.06 -1.59
N GLU A 70 5.29 12.19 -2.04
CA GLU A 70 5.90 11.24 -2.96
C GLU A 70 6.11 9.88 -2.32
N THR A 71 6.74 9.82 -1.14
CA THR A 71 7.01 8.55 -0.45
C THR A 71 5.73 7.83 -0.08
N VAL A 72 4.78 8.51 0.57
CA VAL A 72 3.51 7.88 0.96
C VAL A 72 2.64 7.57 -0.26
N GLY A 73 2.75 8.35 -1.35
CA GLY A 73 2.10 8.02 -2.61
C GLY A 73 2.61 6.72 -3.22
N THR A 74 3.93 6.51 -3.19
CA THR A 74 4.53 5.26 -3.65
C THR A 74 4.20 4.10 -2.74
N LEU A 75 4.26 4.27 -1.41
CA LEU A 75 3.82 3.25 -0.45
C LEU A 75 2.36 2.85 -0.69
N SER A 76 1.47 3.83 -0.92
CA SER A 76 0.07 3.58 -1.24
C SER A 76 -0.09 2.70 -2.48
N GLN A 77 0.68 2.98 -3.54
CA GLN A 77 0.66 2.21 -4.79
C GLN A 77 1.22 0.79 -4.59
N ILE A 78 2.29 0.62 -3.82
CA ILE A 78 2.86 -0.71 -3.51
C ILE A 78 1.82 -1.55 -2.76
N MET A 79 1.19 -0.98 -1.73
CA MET A 79 0.15 -1.68 -0.96
C MET A 79 -1.05 -2.09 -1.84
N LEU A 80 -1.45 -1.23 -2.78
CA LEU A 80 -2.51 -1.56 -3.74
C LEU A 80 -2.11 -2.70 -4.69
N SER A 81 -0.84 -2.70 -5.13
CA SER A 81 -0.27 -3.75 -5.97
C SER A 81 -0.31 -5.12 -5.25
N GLN A 82 0.12 -5.14 -3.99
CA GLN A 82 0.09 -6.34 -3.15
C GLN A 82 -1.35 -6.80 -2.86
N ALA A 83 -2.30 -5.88 -2.64
CA ALA A 83 -3.71 -6.24 -2.51
C ALA A 83 -4.25 -6.94 -3.77
N GLN A 84 -3.89 -6.42 -4.96
CA GLN A 84 -4.28 -7.00 -6.23
C GLN A 84 -3.66 -8.38 -6.44
N GLU A 85 -2.40 -8.57 -6.07
CA GLU A 85 -1.72 -9.88 -6.09
C GLU A 85 -2.42 -10.90 -5.20
N VAL A 86 -2.86 -10.51 -4.00
CA VAL A 86 -3.66 -11.39 -3.13
C VAL A 86 -4.96 -11.84 -3.80
N PHE A 87 -5.61 -10.98 -4.60
CA PHE A 87 -6.77 -11.39 -5.41
C PHE A 87 -6.39 -12.37 -6.53
N VAL A 88 -5.20 -12.24 -7.14
CA VAL A 88 -4.69 -13.22 -8.12
C VAL A 88 -4.51 -14.59 -7.45
N LEU A 89 -3.87 -14.62 -6.28
CA LEU A 89 -3.67 -15.85 -5.50
C LEU A 89 -5.00 -16.48 -5.14
N LYS A 90 -5.96 -15.68 -4.65
CA LYS A 90 -7.30 -16.14 -4.30
C LYS A 90 -8.05 -16.72 -5.51
N ALA A 91 -8.06 -16.02 -6.64
CA ALA A 91 -8.72 -16.50 -7.85
C ALA A 91 -8.10 -17.81 -8.39
N THR A 92 -6.78 -17.96 -8.22
CA THR A 92 -6.05 -19.17 -8.57
C THR A 92 -6.41 -20.33 -7.63
N ALA A 93 -6.45 -20.09 -6.32
CA ALA A 93 -6.84 -21.08 -5.32
C ALA A 93 -8.29 -21.57 -5.54
N ASP A 94 -9.19 -20.67 -5.93
CA ASP A 94 -10.59 -20.97 -6.25
C ASP A 94 -10.78 -21.65 -7.61
N LYS A 95 -9.70 -21.85 -8.38
CA LYS A 95 -9.73 -22.43 -9.74
C LYS A 95 -10.71 -21.67 -10.65
N MET A 96 -10.71 -20.35 -10.55
CA MET A 96 -11.47 -19.49 -11.46
C MET A 96 -10.96 -19.66 -12.90
N LYS A 97 -11.77 -19.21 -13.89
CA LYS A 97 -11.39 -19.27 -15.31
C LYS A 97 -10.06 -18.54 -15.54
N ASP A 98 -9.18 -19.14 -16.34
CA ASP A 98 -7.86 -18.57 -16.68
C ASP A 98 -7.95 -17.13 -17.22
N ALA A 99 -8.99 -16.83 -18.00
CA ALA A 99 -9.23 -15.48 -18.51
C ALA A 99 -9.45 -14.42 -17.40
N ILE A 100 -9.99 -14.82 -16.24
CA ILE A 100 -10.16 -13.93 -15.08
C ILE A 100 -8.84 -13.78 -14.35
N VAL A 101 -8.15 -14.89 -14.07
CA VAL A 101 -6.84 -14.89 -13.40
C VAL A 101 -5.83 -14.05 -14.20
N ALA A 102 -5.80 -14.20 -15.53
CA ALA A 102 -4.94 -13.42 -16.42
C ALA A 102 -5.22 -11.92 -16.35
N LYS A 103 -6.49 -11.51 -16.30
CA LYS A 103 -6.86 -10.09 -16.16
C LYS A 103 -6.44 -9.52 -14.81
N LEU A 104 -6.64 -10.28 -13.73
CA LEU A 104 -6.21 -9.87 -12.39
C LEU A 104 -4.68 -9.72 -12.32
N ALA A 105 -3.95 -10.67 -12.89
CA ALA A 105 -2.49 -10.66 -12.93
C ALA A 105 -1.95 -9.51 -13.80
N ASN A 106 -2.59 -9.22 -14.94
CA ASN A 106 -2.21 -8.07 -15.76
C ASN A 106 -2.37 -6.76 -14.98
N GLN A 107 -3.48 -6.61 -14.26
CA GLN A 107 -3.70 -5.41 -13.43
C GLN A 107 -2.69 -5.30 -12.28
N ALA A 108 -2.30 -6.43 -11.66
CA ALA A 108 -1.24 -6.44 -10.65
C ALA A 108 0.10 -5.98 -11.25
N ALA A 109 0.44 -6.47 -12.45
CA ALA A 109 1.66 -6.09 -13.16
C ALA A 109 1.67 -4.60 -13.51
N ASP A 110 0.53 -4.04 -13.96
CA ASP A 110 0.40 -2.61 -14.22
C ASP A 110 0.66 -1.78 -12.95
N TYR A 111 0.04 -2.16 -11.82
CA TYR A 111 0.24 -1.47 -10.54
C TYR A 111 1.68 -1.54 -10.04
N TYR A 112 2.32 -2.72 -10.10
CA TYR A 112 3.72 -2.88 -9.74
C TYR A 112 4.66 -2.10 -10.67
N GLY A 113 4.36 -2.08 -11.98
CA GLY A 113 5.11 -1.30 -12.95
C GLY A 113 5.06 0.20 -12.66
N ASP A 114 3.90 0.72 -12.26
CA ASP A 114 3.75 2.12 -11.88
C ASP A 114 4.41 2.44 -10.53
N ALA A 115 4.31 1.55 -9.55
CA ALA A 115 5.05 1.68 -8.29
C ALA A 115 6.57 1.73 -8.53
N PHE A 116 7.08 0.83 -9.37
CA PHE A 116 8.50 0.76 -9.70
C PHE A 116 9.01 2.02 -10.40
N LYS A 117 8.26 2.56 -11.36
CA LYS A 117 8.61 3.84 -12.02
C LYS A 117 8.72 4.99 -11.01
N GLN A 118 7.89 5.01 -9.97
CA GLN A 118 7.96 6.04 -8.93
C GLN A 118 9.22 5.89 -8.04
N CYS A 119 9.63 4.66 -7.74
CA CYS A 119 10.87 4.37 -7.01
C CYS A 119 12.14 4.62 -7.85
N GLN A 120 12.08 4.42 -9.17
CA GLN A 120 13.28 4.38 -10.03
C GLN A 120 14.08 5.69 -10.03
N TYR A 121 13.40 6.81 -9.85
CA TYR A 121 14.03 8.14 -9.88
C TYR A 121 14.37 8.68 -8.47
N LYS A 122 14.08 7.93 -7.39
CA LYS A 122 14.15 8.43 -6.01
C LYS A 122 14.53 7.32 -5.01
N GLU A 123 15.69 7.44 -4.37
CA GLU A 123 16.18 6.50 -3.34
C GLU A 123 15.54 6.75 -1.96
N ASN A 124 14.21 6.82 -1.90
CA ASN A 124 13.47 7.16 -0.68
C ASN A 124 12.98 5.94 0.11
N LEU A 125 13.04 4.74 -0.48
CA LEU A 125 12.59 3.49 0.13
C LEU A 125 13.78 2.52 0.28
N PRO A 126 13.75 1.64 1.30
CA PRO A 126 14.73 0.55 1.42
C PRO A 126 14.77 -0.30 0.14
N LYS A 127 15.99 -0.63 -0.31
CA LYS A 127 16.22 -1.56 -1.42
C LYS A 127 16.15 -3.01 -0.94
#